data_AF-C7RWA8-F1
#
_entry.id   AF-C7RWA8-F1
#
_cell.length_a   1.000
_cell.length_b   1.000
_cell.length_c   1.000
_cell.angle_alpha   90.00
_cell.angle_beta   90.00
_cell.angle_gamma   90.00
#
_symmetry.space_group_name_H-M   'P 1'
#
loop_
_entity.id
_entity.type
_entity.pdbx_description
1 polymer ?
#
loop_
_entity_poly.entity_id
_entity_poly.type
_entity_poly.pdbx_seq_one_letter_code
_entity_poly.pdbx_strand_id
1 'polypeptide(L)'
;MPALGEKVRALRKKAGLTLEQFAEQIGASKSSVWELENKEKARPSADRIHEVAKVLGVTPEFLMNDDVAEPSIDVADEAFFRKYQSLDNGVKQQLQEILSVLDKKAGP
;
A
#
# COMPACT_ATOMS: atom_id res chain seq x y z
N MET A 1 12.97 1.80 16.01
CA MET A 1 11.98 1.19 15.10
C MET A 1 11.87 2.07 13.87
N PRO A 2 11.54 1.53 12.69
CA PRO A 2 11.79 2.25 11.44
C PRO A 2 10.88 3.46 11.30
N ALA A 3 11.47 4.60 10.97
CA ALA A 3 10.72 5.81 10.66
C ALA A 3 9.84 5.60 9.41
N LEU A 4 8.79 6.40 9.26
CA LEU A 4 7.90 6.43 8.09
C LEU A 4 8.65 6.23 6.76
N GLY A 5 9.71 7.01 6.52
CA GLY A 5 10.48 6.96 5.27
C GLY A 5 11.16 5.60 5.01
N GLU A 6 11.63 4.93 6.06
CA GLU A 6 12.23 3.60 5.96
C GLU A 6 11.19 2.55 5.58
N LYS A 7 9.99 2.61 6.17
CA LYS A 7 8.87 1.73 5.82
C LYS A 7 8.42 1.91 4.37
N VAL A 8 8.24 3.16 3.94
CA VAL A 8 7.85 3.49 2.57
C VAL A 8 8.88 2.96 1.59
N ARG A 9 10.17 3.16 1.86
CA ARG A 9 11.26 2.62 1.03
C ARG A 9 11.24 1.10 0.97
N ALA A 10 11.09 0.42 2.10
CA ALA A 10 11.08 -1.03 2.17
C ALA A 10 9.91 -1.61 1.37
N LEU A 11 8.70 -1.09 1.56
CA LEU A 11 7.51 -1.50 0.84
C LEU A 11 7.59 -1.21 -0.66
N ARG A 12 8.07 -0.02 -1.06
CA ARG A 12 8.27 0.30 -2.49
C ARG A 12 9.21 -0.71 -3.15
N LYS A 13 10.33 -1.03 -2.49
CA LYS A 13 11.29 -2.03 -2.99
C LYS A 13 10.67 -3.42 -3.05
N LYS A 14 9.88 -3.83 -2.06
CA LYS A 14 9.14 -5.10 -2.06
C LYS A 14 8.13 -5.18 -3.20
N ALA A 15 7.53 -4.06 -3.57
CA ALA A 15 6.64 -3.92 -4.74
C ALA A 15 7.40 -3.86 -6.08
N GLY A 16 8.74 -3.89 -6.08
CA GLY A 16 9.55 -3.85 -7.30
C GLY A 16 9.55 -2.49 -8.02
N LEU A 17 9.11 -1.41 -7.35
CA LEU A 17 8.95 -0.10 -7.97
C LEU A 17 10.23 0.73 -7.89
N THR A 18 10.60 1.38 -9.00
CA THR A 18 11.61 2.45 -8.99
C THR A 18 11.09 3.71 -8.30
N LEU A 19 11.97 4.67 -7.99
CA LEU A 19 11.54 5.96 -7.41
C LEU A 19 10.61 6.69 -8.38
N GLU A 20 10.92 6.66 -9.67
CA GLU A 20 10.12 7.29 -10.73
C GLU A 20 8.73 6.66 -10.85
N GLN A 21 8.65 5.33 -10.94
CA GLN A 21 7.36 4.62 -11.05
C GLN A 21 6.48 4.87 -9.83
N PHE A 22 7.08 4.85 -8.64
CA PHE A 22 6.33 5.12 -7.42
C PHE A 22 5.87 6.58 -7.34
N ALA A 23 6.74 7.53 -7.73
CA ALA A 23 6.41 8.94 -7.80
C ALA A 23 5.23 9.21 -8.74
N GLU A 24 5.22 8.58 -9.92
CA GLU A 24 4.11 8.66 -10.88
C GLU A 24 2.80 8.15 -10.25
N GLN A 25 2.82 6.99 -9.58
CA GLN A 25 1.63 6.38 -8.98
C GLN A 25 1.02 7.19 -7.82
N ILE A 26 1.83 7.93 -7.07
CA ILE A 26 1.36 8.77 -5.96
C ILE A 26 1.20 10.26 -6.34
N GLY A 27 1.34 10.60 -7.63
CA GLY A 27 1.23 11.98 -8.11
C GLY A 27 2.29 12.92 -7.54
N ALA A 28 3.55 12.48 -7.52
CA ALA A 28 4.68 13.18 -6.93
C ALA A 28 5.87 13.31 -7.90
N SER A 29 6.84 14.14 -7.53
CA SER A 29 8.15 14.15 -8.20
C SER A 29 9.06 13.08 -7.60
N LYS A 30 10.02 12.57 -8.41
CA LYS A 30 11.06 11.65 -7.96
C LYS A 30 11.81 12.19 -6.73
N SER A 31 12.15 13.48 -6.74
CA SER A 31 12.83 14.15 -5.61
C SER A 31 11.97 14.16 -4.35
N SER A 32 10.66 14.40 -4.47
CA SER A 32 9.73 14.36 -3.33
C SER A 32 9.65 12.96 -2.71
N VAL A 33 9.65 11.90 -3.52
CA VAL A 33 9.71 10.52 -3.01
C VAL A 33 11.05 10.25 -2.32
N TRP A 34 12.16 10.68 -2.92
CA TRP A 34 13.47 10.49 -2.30
C TRP A 34 13.53 11.19 -0.94
N GLU A 35 13.04 12.42 -0.83
CA GLU A 35 12.96 13.15 0.44
C GLU A 35 12.07 12.43 1.46
N LEU A 36 10.88 11.96 1.04
CA LEU A 36 9.98 11.19 1.88
C LEU A 36 10.69 9.96 2.49
N GLU A 37 11.47 9.26 1.68
CA GLU A 37 12.14 8.03 2.11
C GLU A 37 13.41 8.26 2.92
N ASN A 38 14.16 9.34 2.67
CA ASN A 38 15.51 9.53 3.19
C ASN A 38 15.64 10.61 4.26
N LYS A 39 14.68 11.54 4.36
CA LYS A 39 14.75 12.62 5.35
C LYS A 39 14.35 12.09 6.72
N GLU A 40 15.21 12.30 7.71
CA GLU A 40 15.04 11.83 9.10
C GLU A 40 13.70 12.26 9.73
N LYS A 41 13.18 13.43 9.35
CA LYS A 41 11.89 13.97 9.83
C LYS A 41 11.00 14.39 8.66
N ALA A 42 10.73 13.47 7.73
CA ALA A 42 9.71 13.69 6.71
C ALA A 42 8.33 13.88 7.37
N ARG A 43 7.62 14.95 7.01
CA ARG A 43 6.26 15.25 7.48
C ARG A 43 5.34 15.45 6.27
N PRO A 44 4.96 14.36 5.58
CA PRO A 44 4.00 14.45 4.47
C PRO A 44 2.61 14.89 4.97
N SER A 45 1.78 15.40 4.06
CA SER A 45 0.37 15.65 4.34
C SER A 45 -0.39 14.33 4.53
N ALA A 46 -1.57 14.40 5.16
CA ALA A 46 -2.46 13.25 5.32
C ALA A 46 -2.81 12.62 3.97
N ASP A 47 -3.15 13.44 2.97
CA ASP A 47 -3.44 12.97 1.61
C ASP A 47 -2.27 12.19 1.00
N ARG A 48 -1.04 12.67 1.20
CA ARG A 48 0.14 11.96 0.70
C ARG A 48 0.35 10.62 1.41
N ILE A 49 0.08 10.54 2.71
CA ILE A 49 0.12 9.26 3.44
C ILE A 49 -0.94 8.31 2.87
N HIS A 50 -2.14 8.79 2.58
CA HIS A 50 -3.22 7.99 2.02
C HIS A 50 -2.88 7.44 0.61
N GLU A 51 -2.35 8.27 -0.28
CA GLU A 51 -1.94 7.80 -1.61
C GLU A 51 -0.80 6.78 -1.54
N VAL A 52 0.18 7.02 -0.67
CA VAL A 52 1.28 6.07 -0.43
C VAL A 52 0.75 4.74 0.10
N ALA A 53 -0.13 4.77 1.10
CA ALA A 53 -0.72 3.56 1.68
C ALA A 53 -1.50 2.75 0.64
N LYS A 54 -2.31 3.45 -0.18
CA LYS A 54 -3.11 2.85 -1.25
C LYS A 54 -2.25 2.15 -2.30
N VAL A 55 -1.18 2.80 -2.77
CA VAL A 55 -0.27 2.21 -3.78
C VAL A 55 0.50 1.02 -3.20
N LEU A 56 0.92 1.11 -1.95
CA LEU A 56 1.71 0.07 -1.28
C LEU A 56 0.86 -1.07 -0.68
N GLY A 57 -0.47 -0.98 -0.73
CA GLY A 57 -1.38 -2.02 -0.25
C GLY A 57 -1.37 -2.19 1.27
N VAL A 58 -1.22 -1.09 2.01
CA VAL A 58 -1.25 -1.05 3.48
C VAL A 58 -2.19 0.04 3.97
N THR A 59 -2.40 0.13 5.27
CA THR A 59 -3.22 1.18 5.87
C THR A 59 -2.37 2.43 6.21
N PRO A 60 -2.95 3.65 6.14
CA PRO A 60 -2.30 4.87 6.62
C PRO A 60 -1.82 4.76 8.08
N GLU A 61 -2.60 4.09 8.91
CA GLU A 61 -2.34 3.88 10.33
C GLU A 61 -1.06 3.05 10.54
N PHE A 62 -0.85 2.01 9.73
CA PHE A 62 0.39 1.22 9.75
C PHE A 62 1.63 2.08 9.42
N LEU A 63 1.53 2.92 8.38
CA LEU A 63 2.65 3.78 7.99
C LEU A 63 3.05 4.74 9.10
N MET A 64 2.05 5.28 9.81
CA MET A 64 2.23 6.25 10.89
C MET A 64 2.57 5.63 12.25
N ASN A 65 2.44 4.31 12.41
CA ASN A 65 2.71 3.63 13.67
C ASN A 65 4.18 3.22 13.80
N ASP A 66 5.01 4.07 14.38
CA ASP A 66 6.46 3.83 14.54
C ASP A 66 6.80 2.54 15.33
N ASP A 67 5.85 1.92 16.03
CA ASP A 67 6.07 0.70 16.80
C ASP A 67 6.00 -0.60 15.98
N VAL A 68 5.63 -0.51 14.69
CA VAL A 68 5.44 -1.68 13.83
C VAL A 68 6.30 -1.54 12.57
N ALA A 69 7.24 -2.46 12.36
CA ALA A 69 8.18 -2.40 11.23
C ALA A 69 7.60 -2.97 9.92
N GLU A 70 6.82 -4.03 10.01
CA GLU A 70 6.25 -4.74 8.87
C GLU A 70 4.73 -4.86 8.98
N PRO A 71 3.97 -4.75 7.88
CA PRO A 71 2.52 -4.88 7.93
C PRO A 71 2.15 -6.34 8.22
N SER A 72 1.17 -6.55 9.10
CA SER A 72 0.54 -7.87 9.28
C SER A 72 -0.36 -8.22 8.10
N ILE A 73 -0.83 -9.47 8.07
CA ILE A 73 -1.88 -9.89 7.12
C ILE A 73 -3.14 -9.04 7.33
N ASP A 74 -3.54 -8.79 8.58
CA ASP A 74 -4.73 -7.98 8.88
C ASP A 74 -4.65 -6.56 8.29
N VAL A 75 -3.45 -5.94 8.32
CA VAL A 75 -3.24 -4.61 7.69
C VAL A 75 -3.44 -4.68 6.18
N ALA A 76 -2.94 -5.74 5.53
CA ALA A 76 -3.10 -5.94 4.10
C ALA A 76 -4.56 -6.24 3.73
N ASP A 77 -5.24 -7.09 4.52
CA ASP A 77 -6.65 -7.44 4.33
C ASP A 77 -7.55 -6.23 4.49
N GLU A 78 -7.29 -5.38 5.48
CA GLU A 78 -8.03 -4.13 5.66
C GLU A 78 -7.85 -3.18 4.47
N ALA A 79 -6.61 -3.00 4.01
CA ALA A 79 -6.32 -2.16 2.84
C ALA A 79 -6.99 -2.71 1.58
N PHE A 80 -6.95 -4.04 1.40
CA PHE A 80 -7.64 -4.73 0.32
C PHE A 80 -9.16 -4.53 0.38
N PHE A 81 -9.76 -4.69 1.55
CA PHE A 81 -11.21 -4.54 1.73
C PHE A 81 -11.67 -3.12 1.44
N ARG A 82 -10.95 -2.09 1.93
CA ARG A 82 -11.22 -0.68 1.59
C ARG A 82 -11.17 -0.45 0.08
N LYS A 83 -10.15 -1.00 -0.60
CA LYS A 83 -10.06 -0.94 -2.07
C LYS A 83 -11.26 -1.65 -2.71
N TYR A 84 -11.55 -2.89 -2.31
CA TYR A 84 -12.66 -3.69 -2.83
C TYR A 84 -13.98 -2.94 -2.75
N GLN A 85 -14.29 -2.31 -1.61
CA GLN A 85 -15.53 -1.54 -1.43
C GLN A 85 -15.69 -0.41 -2.45
N SER A 86 -14.60 0.26 -2.84
CA SER A 86 -14.61 1.35 -3.82
C SER A 86 -14.74 0.90 -5.29
N LEU A 87 -14.58 -0.39 -5.59
CA LEU A 87 -14.65 -0.91 -6.95
C LEU A 87 -16.09 -0.91 -7.49
N ASP A 88 -16.22 -0.80 -8.80
CA ASP A 88 -17.50 -0.97 -9.48
C ASP A 88 -18.00 -2.43 -9.40
N ASN A 89 -19.27 -2.62 -9.70
CA ASN A 89 -19.92 -3.92 -9.59
C ASN A 89 -19.34 -4.95 -10.55
N GLY A 90 -18.88 -4.55 -11.74
CA GLY A 90 -18.31 -5.47 -12.73
C GLY A 90 -17.00 -6.06 -12.23
N VAL A 91 -16.10 -5.22 -11.71
CA VAL A 91 -14.82 -5.70 -11.13
C VAL A 91 -15.08 -6.57 -9.89
N LYS A 92 -16.03 -6.19 -9.03
CA LYS A 92 -16.41 -7.01 -7.88
C LYS A 92 -16.93 -8.40 -8.28
N GLN A 93 -17.75 -8.48 -9.33
CA GLN A 93 -18.24 -9.74 -9.88
C GLN A 93 -17.11 -10.61 -10.41
N GLN A 94 -16.17 -10.03 -11.16
CA GLN A 94 -14.99 -10.76 -11.65
C GLN A 94 -14.14 -11.32 -10.50
N LEU A 95 -13.91 -10.53 -9.44
CA LEU A 95 -13.19 -11.00 -8.26
C LEU A 95 -13.91 -12.17 -7.57
N GLN A 96 -15.24 -12.10 -7.43
CA GLN A 96 -16.04 -13.18 -6.85
C GLN A 96 -16.00 -14.46 -7.70
N GLU A 97 -16.03 -14.34 -9.02
CA GLU A 97 -15.93 -15.49 -9.91
C GLU A 97 -14.58 -16.20 -9.77
N ILE A 98 -13.48 -15.44 -9.77
CA ILE A 98 -12.13 -15.98 -9.57
C ILE A 98 -12.04 -16.74 -8.24
N LEU A 99 -12.54 -16.15 -7.15
CA LEU A 99 -12.57 -16.79 -5.83
C LEU A 99 -13.37 -18.11 -5.86
N SER A 100 -14.54 -18.11 -6.50
CA SER A 100 -15.38 -19.32 -6.60
C SER A 100 -14.68 -20.49 -7.31
N VAL A 101 -13.76 -20.21 -8.24
CA VAL A 101 -12.97 -21.23 -8.93
C VAL A 101 -11.88 -21.79 -8.01
N LEU A 102 -11.25 -20.94 -7.21
CA LEU A 102 -10.24 -21.36 -6.24
C LEU A 102 -10.86 -22.23 -5.15
N ASP A 103 -12.05 -21.89 -4.65
CA ASP A 103 -12.78 -22.69 -3.67
C ASP A 103 -13.15 -24.08 -4.20
N LYS A 104 -13.52 -24.19 -5.48
CA LYS A 104 -13.82 -25.46 -6.15
C LYS A 104 -12.58 -26.33 -6.36
N LYS A 105 -11.41 -25.72 -6.56
CA LYS A 105 -10.12 -26.42 -6.66
C LYS A 105 -9.56 -26.84 -5.30
N ALA A 106 -9.89 -26.09 -4.26
CA ALA A 106 -9.62 -26.43 -2.86
C ALA A 106 -10.68 -27.38 -2.27
N GLY A 107 -11.30 -28.22 -3.11
CA GLY A 107 -12.20 -29.29 -2.64
C GLY A 107 -11.52 -30.16 -1.58
N PRO A 108 -12.32 -30.85 -0.73
CA PRO A 108 -11.83 -31.50 0.49
C PRO A 108 -10.65 -32.45 0.28
#